data_AF-A0A226DI90-F1
#
_entry.id   AF-A0A226DI90-F1
#
_cell.length_a   1.000
_cell.length_b   1.000
_cell.length_c   1.000
_cell.angle_alpha   90.00
_cell.angle_beta   90.00
_cell.angle_gamma   90.00
#
_symmetry.space_group_name_H-M   'P 1'
#
loop_
_entity.id
_entity.type
_entity.pdbx_description
1 polymer ?
#
loop_
_entity_poly.entity_id
_entity_poly.type
_entity_poly.pdbx_seq_one_letter_code
_entity_poly.pdbx_strand_id
1 'polypeptide(L)'
;MKNMEPIVHAISKLQNERSTVSYAVHQWIKISETCGLDEIARCKFEERMELALTPVVCAAYLLDPYYRGQRLPAKFREQGQVWLASINPLFLGAQLKLEVNDDTFYDPGLMKKETLRGDLGLSSSQWWDLMGTLMGNKLPTGFASLARKLMLLPASTSAMERCFSTMGSIMTDTRSRIGIDKASKLCMIYRSLNSERLAKRSNVE
;
A
#
# COMPACT_ATOMS: atom_id res chain seq x y z
N MET A 1 -18.48 -18.64 12.64
CA MET A 1 -18.10 -17.27 12.25
C MET A 1 -16.78 -16.78 12.88
N LYS A 2 -16.41 -17.16 14.11
CA LYS A 2 -15.14 -16.74 14.76
C LYS A 2 -13.88 -16.91 13.91
N ASN A 3 -13.77 -18.00 13.13
CA ASN A 3 -12.58 -18.26 12.30
C ASN A 3 -12.42 -17.28 11.11
N MET A 4 -13.48 -16.58 10.69
CA MET A 4 -13.43 -15.62 9.57
C MET A 4 -13.27 -14.16 10.01
N GLU A 5 -13.35 -13.85 11.30
CA GLU A 5 -13.18 -12.49 11.83
C GLU A 5 -11.87 -11.81 11.37
N PRO A 6 -10.71 -12.51 11.33
CA PRO A 6 -9.47 -11.89 10.85
C PRO A 6 -9.55 -11.45 9.38
N ILE A 7 -10.26 -12.21 8.55
CA ILE A 7 -10.44 -11.92 7.12
C ILE A 7 -11.37 -10.71 6.94
N VAL A 8 -12.48 -10.68 7.68
CA VAL A 8 -13.44 -9.55 7.65
C VAL A 8 -12.76 -8.25 8.10
N HIS A 9 -11.94 -8.32 9.16
CA HIS A 9 -11.18 -7.18 9.65
C HIS A 9 -10.15 -6.70 8.63
N ALA A 10 -9.44 -7.63 7.98
CA ALA A 10 -8.50 -7.29 6.92
C ALA A 10 -9.20 -6.59 5.77
N ILE A 11 -10.31 -7.13 5.25
CA ILE A 11 -11.09 -6.52 4.16
C ILE A 11 -11.52 -5.10 4.51
N SER A 12 -12.09 -4.91 5.71
CA SER A 12 -12.53 -3.60 6.19
C SER A 12 -11.40 -2.57 6.18
N LYS A 13 -10.19 -2.98 6.56
CA LYS A 13 -9.01 -2.10 6.52
C LYS A 13 -8.52 -1.85 5.09
N LEU A 14 -8.50 -2.86 4.24
CA LEU A 14 -8.02 -2.74 2.85
C LEU A 14 -8.93 -1.88 1.96
N GLN A 15 -10.20 -1.72 2.35
CA GLN A 15 -11.13 -0.80 1.68
C GLN A 15 -10.88 0.69 2.03
N ASN A 16 -10.00 0.98 2.99
CA ASN A 16 -9.63 2.37 3.30
C ASN A 16 -8.81 2.97 2.13
N GLU A 17 -9.11 4.21 1.74
CA GLU A 17 -8.43 4.93 0.65
C GLU A 17 -6.93 5.16 0.92
N ARG A 18 -6.52 5.13 2.19
CA ARG A 18 -5.11 5.24 2.61
C ARG A 18 -4.40 3.89 2.65
N SER A 19 -5.09 2.78 2.41
CA SER A 19 -4.48 1.46 2.41
C SER A 19 -3.69 1.27 1.12
N THR A 20 -2.41 0.95 1.28
CA THR A 20 -1.48 0.71 0.18
C THR A 20 -1.42 -0.77 -0.17
N VAL A 21 -0.97 -1.10 -1.38
CA VAL A 21 -0.71 -2.50 -1.77
C VAL A 21 0.25 -3.21 -0.82
N SER A 22 1.26 -2.52 -0.27
CA SER A 22 2.16 -3.09 0.73
C SER A 22 1.44 -3.48 2.02
N TYR A 23 0.48 -2.66 2.48
CA TYR A 23 -0.39 -3.00 3.60
C TYR A 23 -1.26 -4.24 3.31
N ALA A 24 -1.69 -4.41 2.06
CA ALA A 24 -2.43 -5.61 1.63
C ALA A 24 -1.59 -6.88 1.75
N VAL A 25 -0.34 -6.85 1.27
CA VAL A 25 0.59 -7.99 1.42
C VAL A 25 0.78 -8.33 2.90
N HIS A 26 0.91 -7.33 3.77
CA HIS A 26 1.00 -7.56 5.21
C HIS A 26 -0.22 -8.30 5.79
N GLN A 27 -1.44 -7.96 5.32
CA GLN A 27 -2.65 -8.66 5.76
C GLN A 27 -2.68 -10.10 5.26
N TRP A 28 -2.28 -10.37 4.02
CA TRP A 28 -2.16 -11.74 3.49
C TRP A 28 -1.23 -12.59 4.36
N ILE A 29 -0.03 -12.09 4.66
CA ILE A 29 0.93 -12.77 5.54
C ILE A 29 0.30 -13.01 6.92
N LYS A 30 -0.31 -11.98 7.51
CA LYS A 30 -0.93 -12.09 8.83
C LYS A 30 -2.05 -13.15 8.86
N ILE A 31 -2.91 -13.19 7.84
CA ILE A 31 -3.98 -14.20 7.77
C ILE A 31 -3.37 -15.60 7.64
N SER A 32 -2.34 -15.77 6.81
CA SER A 32 -1.67 -17.06 6.61
C SER A 32 -1.08 -17.63 7.92
N GLU A 33 -0.62 -16.76 8.81
CA GLU A 33 0.01 -17.15 10.08
C GLU A 33 -0.99 -17.32 11.24
N THR A 34 -2.06 -16.51 11.25
CA THR A 34 -2.93 -16.36 12.42
C THR A 34 -4.32 -16.96 12.26
N CYS A 35 -4.76 -17.19 11.02
CA CYS A 35 -6.07 -17.77 10.75
C CYS A 35 -5.95 -19.29 10.81
N GLY A 36 -6.66 -19.92 11.75
CA GLY A 36 -6.76 -21.38 11.87
C GLY A 36 -7.59 -21.99 10.74
N LEU A 37 -7.08 -21.91 9.52
CA LEU A 37 -7.69 -22.43 8.31
C LEU A 37 -7.59 -23.96 8.30
N ASP A 38 -8.70 -24.64 8.03
CA ASP A 38 -8.69 -26.06 7.70
C ASP A 38 -7.94 -26.32 6.37
N GLU A 39 -7.68 -27.58 6.05
CA GLU A 39 -6.85 -27.97 4.91
C GLU A 39 -7.40 -27.48 3.57
N ILE A 40 -8.72 -27.58 3.36
CA ILE A 40 -9.37 -27.14 2.12
C ILE A 40 -9.32 -25.62 2.01
N ALA A 41 -9.67 -24.91 3.09
CA ALA A 41 -9.64 -23.47 3.15
C ALA A 41 -8.22 -22.92 2.96
N ARG A 42 -7.21 -23.61 3.49
CA ARG A 42 -5.79 -23.26 3.33
C ARG A 42 -5.33 -23.40 1.88
N CYS A 43 -5.66 -24.51 1.22
CA CYS A 43 -5.36 -24.70 -0.20
C CYS A 43 -5.99 -23.59 -1.05
N LYS A 44 -7.27 -23.26 -0.81
CA LYS A 44 -7.94 -22.15 -1.51
C LYS A 44 -7.37 -20.78 -1.17
N PHE A 45 -6.93 -20.57 0.06
CA PHE A 45 -6.26 -19.33 0.46
C PHE A 45 -4.94 -19.16 -0.27
N GLU A 46 -4.12 -20.22 -0.37
CA GLU A 46 -2.83 -20.21 -1.06
C GLU A 46 -3.01 -19.94 -2.56
N GLU A 47 -3.97 -20.60 -3.23
CA GLU A 47 -4.34 -20.31 -4.64
C GLU A 47 -4.66 -18.82 -4.85
N ARG A 48 -5.42 -18.22 -3.92
CA ARG A 48 -5.81 -16.80 -4.00
C ARG A 48 -4.65 -15.86 -3.70
N MET A 49 -3.82 -16.22 -2.73
CA MET A 49 -2.63 -15.46 -2.37
C MET A 49 -1.66 -15.41 -3.55
N GLU A 50 -1.49 -16.51 -4.29
CA GLU A 50 -0.66 -16.55 -5.50
C GLU A 50 -1.15 -15.61 -6.59
N LEU A 51 -2.47 -15.53 -6.81
CA LEU A 51 -3.05 -14.60 -7.78
C LEU A 51 -2.92 -13.13 -7.32
N ALA A 52 -3.02 -12.88 -6.03
CA ALA A 52 -2.97 -11.52 -5.47
C ALA A 52 -1.55 -10.96 -5.40
N LEU A 53 -0.57 -11.78 -5.01
CA LEU A 53 0.82 -11.40 -4.83
C LEU A 53 1.61 -11.46 -6.15
N THR A 54 1.23 -10.58 -7.07
CA THR A 54 1.97 -10.39 -8.33
C THR A 54 3.37 -9.81 -8.06
N PRO A 55 4.33 -9.96 -9.00
CA PRO A 55 5.71 -9.48 -8.79
C PRO A 55 5.82 -7.99 -8.42
N VAL A 56 4.97 -7.13 -9.00
CA VAL A 56 4.91 -5.70 -8.69
C VAL A 56 4.46 -5.46 -7.24
N VAL A 57 3.46 -6.22 -6.78
CA VAL A 57 2.92 -6.14 -5.42
C VAL A 57 3.95 -6.64 -4.40
N CYS A 58 4.66 -7.72 -4.72
CA CYS A 58 5.79 -8.19 -3.92
C CYS A 58 6.90 -7.13 -3.84
N ALA A 59 7.28 -6.53 -4.97
CA ALA A 59 8.28 -5.46 -5.00
C ALA A 59 7.86 -4.24 -4.16
N ALA A 60 6.58 -3.87 -4.18
CA ALA A 60 6.06 -2.82 -3.31
C ALA A 60 6.26 -3.17 -1.82
N TYR A 61 5.99 -4.41 -1.41
CA TYR A 61 6.21 -4.83 -0.02
C TYR A 61 7.71 -4.90 0.37
N LEU A 62 8.58 -5.27 -0.57
CA LEU A 62 10.04 -5.25 -0.38
C LEU A 62 10.59 -3.83 -0.20
N LEU A 63 10.04 -2.87 -0.95
CA LEU A 63 10.44 -1.46 -0.94
C LEU A 63 9.69 -0.61 0.09
N ASP A 64 8.74 -1.17 0.81
CA ASP A 64 8.06 -0.44 1.87
C ASP A 64 9.02 -0.25 3.06
N PRO A 65 9.34 1.00 3.46
CA PRO A 65 10.32 1.26 4.52
C PRO A 65 9.87 0.76 5.90
N TYR A 66 8.58 0.46 6.09
CA TYR A 66 8.06 -0.13 7.32
C TYR A 66 8.14 -1.67 7.31
N TYR A 67 7.81 -2.28 6.17
CA TYR A 67 7.73 -3.74 6.05
C TYR A 67 9.01 -4.41 5.57
N ARG A 68 9.70 -3.85 4.57
CA ARG A 68 10.99 -4.31 4.06
C ARG A 68 11.03 -5.80 3.74
N GLY A 69 9.94 -6.34 3.18
CA GLY A 69 9.86 -7.77 2.89
C GLY A 69 9.74 -8.69 4.12
N GLN A 70 9.55 -8.15 5.32
CA GLN A 70 9.51 -8.94 6.55
C GLN A 70 8.42 -10.01 6.48
N ARG A 71 8.84 -11.26 6.68
CA ARG A 71 8.00 -12.48 6.65
C ARG A 71 7.33 -12.77 5.31
N LEU A 72 7.77 -12.14 4.22
CA LEU A 72 7.33 -12.51 2.88
C LEU A 72 7.89 -13.92 2.54
N PRO A 73 7.06 -14.88 2.10
CA PRO A 73 7.54 -16.20 1.71
C PRO A 73 8.57 -16.13 0.58
N ALA A 74 9.55 -17.04 0.59
CA ALA A 74 10.71 -17.00 -0.31
C ALA A 74 10.32 -16.90 -1.80
N LYS A 75 9.32 -17.68 -2.24
CA LYS A 75 8.77 -17.63 -3.60
C LYS A 75 8.34 -16.21 -4.02
N PHE A 76 7.60 -15.51 -3.17
CA PHE A 76 7.11 -14.16 -3.45
C PHE A 76 8.22 -13.10 -3.33
N ARG A 77 9.17 -13.31 -2.41
CA ARG A 77 10.37 -12.46 -2.31
C ARG A 77 11.16 -12.51 -3.60
N GLU A 78 11.46 -13.70 -4.09
CA GLU A 78 12.21 -13.91 -5.34
C GLU A 78 11.49 -13.25 -6.53
N GLN A 79 10.17 -13.43 -6.66
CA GLN A 79 9.39 -12.79 -7.73
C GLN A 79 9.52 -11.26 -7.72
N GLY A 80 9.42 -10.62 -6.54
CA GLY A 80 9.59 -9.17 -6.41
C GLY A 80 11.02 -8.72 -6.75
N GLN A 81 12.03 -9.48 -6.33
CA GLN A 81 13.44 -9.19 -6.60
C GLN A 81 13.79 -9.33 -8.09
N VAL A 82 13.31 -10.39 -8.74
CA VAL A 82 13.47 -10.60 -10.18
C VAL A 82 12.81 -9.46 -10.96
N TRP A 83 11.64 -9.01 -10.54
CA TRP A 83 10.96 -7.87 -11.18
C TRP A 83 11.71 -6.55 -11.00
N LEU A 84 12.29 -6.29 -9.83
CA LEU A 84 13.14 -5.11 -9.64
C LEU A 84 14.38 -5.15 -10.52
N ALA A 85 15.05 -6.30 -10.59
CA ALA A 85 16.25 -6.50 -11.39
C ALA A 85 15.96 -6.39 -12.90
N SER A 86 14.77 -6.77 -13.37
CA SER A 86 14.38 -6.64 -14.77
C SER A 86 14.17 -5.19 -15.21
N ILE A 87 13.81 -4.28 -14.29
CA ILE A 87 13.73 -2.84 -14.55
C ILE A 87 15.12 -2.23 -14.60
N ASN A 88 15.93 -2.51 -13.57
CA ASN A 88 17.31 -2.11 -13.49
C ASN A 88 18.05 -3.07 -12.53
N PRO A 89 19.11 -3.78 -12.99
CA PRO A 89 19.83 -4.72 -12.15
C PRO A 89 20.37 -4.12 -10.84
N LEU A 90 20.67 -2.82 -10.81
CA LEU A 90 21.14 -2.11 -9.63
C LEU A 90 20.06 -1.92 -8.55
N PHE A 91 18.78 -2.05 -8.91
CA PHE A 91 17.67 -1.89 -7.95
C PHE A 91 17.65 -3.01 -6.92
N LEU A 92 18.05 -4.23 -7.30
CA LEU A 92 18.16 -5.34 -6.37
C LEU A 92 19.18 -5.04 -5.27
N GLY A 93 20.35 -4.51 -5.63
CA GLY A 93 21.38 -4.14 -4.66
C GLY A 93 20.91 -3.09 -3.67
N ALA A 94 20.17 -2.08 -4.13
CA ALA A 94 19.56 -1.09 -3.24
C ALA A 94 18.48 -1.70 -2.34
N GLN A 95 17.60 -2.54 -2.89
CA GLN A 95 16.55 -3.22 -2.12
C GLN A 95 17.13 -4.13 -1.02
N LEU A 96 18.17 -4.90 -1.30
CA LEU A 96 18.79 -5.79 -0.32
C LEU A 96 19.38 -5.00 0.86
N LYS A 97 20.01 -3.85 0.58
CA LYS A 97 20.50 -2.93 1.63
C LYS A 97 19.37 -2.38 2.49
N LEU A 98 18.20 -2.12 1.89
CA LEU A 98 17.02 -1.66 2.61
C LEU A 98 16.51 -2.77 3.55
N GLU A 99 16.45 -4.01 3.05
CA GLU A 99 15.98 -5.18 3.80
C GLU A 99 16.83 -5.46 5.05
N VAL A 100 18.16 -5.34 4.93
CA VAL A 100 19.08 -5.54 6.07
C VAL A 100 19.24 -4.30 6.96
N ASN A 101 18.52 -3.22 6.68
CA ASN A 101 18.65 -1.97 7.41
C ASN A 101 20.09 -1.41 7.41
N ASP A 102 20.74 -1.41 6.25
CA ASP A 102 22.13 -0.94 6.09
C ASP A 102 22.23 0.56 6.37
N ASP A 103 22.71 0.89 7.57
CA ASP A 103 22.91 2.25 8.10
C ASP A 103 24.15 2.94 7.53
N THR A 104 25.01 2.20 6.81
CA THR A 104 26.13 2.76 6.05
C THR A 104 25.69 3.27 4.67
N PHE A 105 24.63 2.67 4.14
CA PHE A 105 24.06 3.06 2.85
C PHE A 105 22.89 4.04 3.01
N TYR A 106 21.87 3.71 3.80
CA TYR A 106 20.68 4.55 4.02
C TYR A 106 20.85 5.48 5.22
N ASP A 107 20.11 6.60 5.24
CA ASP A 107 20.11 7.52 6.39
C ASP A 107 19.59 6.82 7.66
N PRO A 108 20.39 6.70 8.74
CA PRO A 108 20.01 5.96 9.94
C PRO A 108 18.82 6.57 10.69
N GLY A 109 18.62 7.90 10.59
CA GLY A 109 17.53 8.60 11.23
C GLY A 109 16.18 8.27 10.60
N LEU A 110 16.13 8.21 9.27
CA LEU A 110 14.96 7.80 8.52
C LEU A 110 14.68 6.29 8.61
N MET A 111 15.71 5.47 8.84
CA MET A 111 15.56 4.01 8.94
C MET A 111 14.92 3.54 10.26
N LYS A 112 14.75 4.40 11.27
CA LYS A 112 14.03 4.08 12.51
C LYS A 112 12.53 3.96 12.24
N LYS A 113 11.90 2.89 12.76
CA LYS A 113 10.46 2.64 12.56
C LYS A 113 9.58 3.68 13.27
N GLU A 114 10.10 4.27 14.33
CA GLU A 114 9.48 5.34 15.10
C GLU A 114 9.30 6.59 14.22
N THR A 115 10.26 6.89 13.34
CA THR A 115 10.18 8.00 12.37
C THR A 115 9.03 7.81 11.35
N LEU A 116 8.65 6.55 11.07
CA LEU A 116 7.60 6.19 10.10
C LEU A 116 6.17 6.15 10.68
N ARG A 117 6.00 5.98 11.99
CA ARG A 117 4.67 5.88 12.64
C ARG A 117 4.45 6.80 13.84
N GLY A 118 5.50 7.44 14.33
CA GLY A 118 5.49 8.33 15.49
C GLY A 118 5.60 9.80 15.08
N ASP A 119 6.55 10.49 15.69
CA ASP A 119 6.65 11.95 15.82
C ASP A 119 6.54 12.79 14.54
N LEU A 120 6.88 12.21 13.37
CA LEU A 120 6.84 12.90 12.07
C LEU A 120 5.61 12.54 11.21
N GLY A 121 4.90 11.45 11.51
CA GLY A 121 3.73 11.01 10.73
C GLY A 121 4.01 10.77 9.23
N LEU A 122 5.25 10.44 8.86
CA LEU A 122 5.66 10.30 7.46
C LEU A 122 5.04 9.05 6.81
N SER A 123 4.33 9.25 5.69
CA SER A 123 3.91 8.15 4.84
C SER A 123 5.10 7.49 4.12
N SER A 124 4.95 6.20 3.75
CA SER A 124 5.99 5.47 3.01
C SER A 124 6.41 6.14 1.70
N SER A 125 5.50 6.87 1.03
CA SER A 125 5.84 7.63 -0.19
C SER A 125 6.68 8.87 0.13
N GLN A 126 6.30 9.65 1.15
CA GLN A 126 7.08 10.82 1.61
C GLN A 126 8.47 10.41 2.10
N TRP A 127 8.58 9.23 2.73
CA TRP A 127 9.86 8.67 3.13
C TRP A 127 10.78 8.47 1.92
N TRP A 128 10.28 7.96 0.79
CA TRP A 128 11.08 7.80 -0.42
C TRP A 128 11.44 9.12 -1.10
N ASP A 129 10.59 10.15 -1.00
CA ASP A 129 10.94 11.49 -1.48
C ASP A 129 12.10 12.09 -0.66
N LEU A 130 12.04 12.00 0.68
CA LEU A 130 13.10 12.46 1.56
C LEU A 130 14.39 11.65 1.37
N MET A 131 14.27 10.32 1.40
CA MET A 131 15.42 9.43 1.23
C MET A 131 16.08 9.63 -0.13
N GLY A 132 15.30 9.77 -1.21
CA GLY A 132 15.81 10.08 -2.53
C GLY A 132 16.58 11.40 -2.57
N THR A 133 16.09 12.42 -1.86
CA THR A 133 16.76 13.73 -1.78
C THR A 133 18.07 13.66 -0.99
N LEU A 134 18.07 12.99 0.17
CA LEU A 134 19.26 12.86 1.02
C LEU A 134 20.35 11.99 0.39
N MET A 135 19.95 10.93 -0.31
CA MET A 135 20.87 10.00 -0.94
C MET A 135 21.49 10.54 -2.23
N GLY A 136 20.86 11.51 -2.89
CA GLY A 136 21.33 12.08 -4.14
C GLY A 136 21.71 11.00 -5.15
N ASN A 137 22.97 11.04 -5.62
CA ASN A 137 23.48 10.11 -6.63
C ASN A 137 23.90 8.72 -6.08
N LYS A 138 23.78 8.47 -4.77
CA LYS A 138 24.09 7.15 -4.18
C LYS A 138 23.04 6.09 -4.55
N LEU A 139 21.78 6.51 -4.75
CA LEU A 139 20.72 5.60 -5.18
C LEU A 139 20.74 5.45 -6.70
N PRO A 140 20.46 4.24 -7.24
CA PRO A 140 20.30 4.05 -8.67
C PRO A 140 19.23 4.99 -9.24
N THR A 141 19.50 5.55 -10.42
CA THR A 141 18.59 6.49 -11.06
C THR A 141 17.20 5.89 -11.22
N GLY A 142 16.18 6.63 -10.78
CA GLY A 142 14.78 6.21 -10.85
C GLY A 142 14.32 5.27 -9.73
N PHE A 143 15.21 4.77 -8.86
CA PHE A 143 14.85 3.84 -7.79
C PHE A 143 13.88 4.47 -6.78
N ALA A 144 14.25 5.63 -6.21
CA ALA A 144 13.39 6.35 -5.26
C ALA A 144 12.04 6.75 -5.89
N SER A 145 12.05 7.17 -7.16
CA SER A 145 10.82 7.52 -7.89
C SER A 145 9.90 6.32 -8.09
N LEU A 146 10.47 5.15 -8.46
CA LEU A 146 9.72 3.91 -8.58
C LEU A 146 9.12 3.51 -7.23
N ALA A 147 9.95 3.46 -6.18
CA ALA A 147 9.53 3.06 -4.86
C ALA A 147 8.40 3.95 -4.33
N ARG A 148 8.50 5.28 -4.50
CA ARG A 148 7.41 6.21 -4.19
C ARG A 148 6.13 5.89 -4.95
N LYS A 149 6.20 5.66 -6.27
CA LYS A 149 5.02 5.32 -7.08
C LYS A 149 4.34 4.05 -6.58
N LEU A 150 5.12 3.03 -6.21
CA LEU A 150 4.60 1.79 -5.63
C LEU A 150 3.90 2.02 -4.29
N MET A 151 4.40 2.94 -3.46
CA MET A 151 3.78 3.29 -2.18
C MET A 151 2.45 4.05 -2.34
N LEU A 152 2.16 4.59 -3.52
CA LEU A 152 0.90 5.28 -3.82
C LEU A 152 -0.16 4.33 -4.41
N LEU A 153 0.18 3.09 -4.72
CA LEU A 153 -0.78 2.13 -5.28
C LEU A 153 -1.81 1.75 -4.21
N PRO A 154 -3.12 1.95 -4.48
CA PRO A 154 -4.18 1.60 -3.54
C PRO A 154 -4.29 0.08 -3.39
N ALA A 155 -4.60 -0.38 -2.18
CA ALA A 155 -4.75 -1.80 -1.85
C ALA A 155 -5.94 -2.48 -2.56
N SER A 156 -6.98 -1.72 -2.90
CA SER A 156 -8.23 -2.27 -3.41
C SER A 156 -8.92 -1.30 -4.36
N THR A 157 -9.56 -1.86 -5.39
CA THR A 157 -10.51 -1.15 -6.27
C THR A 157 -11.76 -0.70 -5.51
N SER A 158 -12.08 -1.30 -4.36
CA SER A 158 -13.19 -0.86 -3.51
C SER A 158 -13.02 0.55 -2.96
N ALA A 159 -11.79 1.10 -2.93
CA ALA A 159 -11.58 2.52 -2.69
C ALA A 159 -12.26 3.39 -3.78
N MET A 160 -12.32 2.90 -5.02
CA MET A 160 -13.06 3.54 -6.12
C MET A 160 -14.57 3.28 -6.06
N GLU A 161 -15.02 2.16 -5.48
CA GLU A 161 -16.46 1.86 -5.33
C GLU A 161 -17.18 2.90 -4.49
N ARG A 162 -16.52 3.53 -3.51
CA ARG A 162 -17.09 4.68 -2.78
C ARG A 162 -17.33 5.89 -3.67
N CYS A 163 -16.45 6.12 -4.63
CA CYS A 163 -16.64 7.16 -5.65
C CYS A 163 -17.82 6.82 -6.55
N PHE A 164 -17.95 5.55 -6.97
CA PHE A 164 -19.09 5.12 -7.77
C PHE A 164 -20.41 5.16 -7.02
N SER A 165 -20.43 4.85 -5.72
CA SER A 165 -21.62 4.99 -4.88
C SER A 165 -22.02 6.45 -4.71
N THR A 166 -21.05 7.35 -4.48
CA THR A 166 -21.29 8.81 -4.40
C THR A 166 -21.82 9.35 -5.73
N MET A 167 -21.18 8.96 -6.84
CA MET A 167 -21.60 9.32 -8.19
C MET A 167 -23.00 8.76 -8.50
N GLY A 168 -23.29 7.53 -8.07
CA GLY A 168 -24.60 6.91 -8.17
C GLY A 168 -25.66 7.78 -7.53
N SER A 169 -25.50 8.13 -6.25
CA SER A 169 -26.45 9.00 -5.55
C SER A 169 -26.62 10.37 -6.19
N ILE A 170 -25.53 10.97 -6.71
CA ILE A 170 -25.58 12.22 -7.47
C ILE A 170 -26.39 12.06 -8.77
N MET A 171 -26.24 10.94 -9.49
CA MET A 171 -26.91 10.74 -10.77
C MET A 171 -28.36 10.22 -10.63
N THR A 172 -28.68 9.49 -9.56
CA THR A 172 -29.99 8.86 -9.35
C THR A 172 -30.88 9.61 -8.38
N ASP A 173 -30.34 10.09 -7.26
CA ASP A 173 -31.12 10.54 -6.11
C ASP A 173 -31.28 12.06 -6.06
N THR A 174 -30.25 12.82 -6.49
CA THR A 174 -30.43 14.26 -6.70
C THR A 174 -31.29 14.48 -7.94
N ARG A 175 -32.49 15.05 -7.71
CA ARG A 175 -33.54 15.36 -8.70
C ARG A 175 -33.03 16.28 -9.83
N SER A 176 -32.27 15.73 -10.77
CA SER A 176 -32.03 16.21 -12.14
C SER A 176 -31.05 15.24 -12.80
N ARG A 177 -31.32 14.84 -14.05
CA ARG A 177 -30.32 14.15 -14.89
C ARG A 177 -29.18 15.11 -15.19
N ILE A 178 -28.25 15.24 -14.26
CA ILE A 178 -27.02 15.99 -14.47
C ILE A 178 -26.14 15.21 -15.45
N GLY A 179 -25.67 15.90 -16.48
CA GLY A 179 -24.73 15.33 -17.44
C GLY A 179 -23.46 14.84 -16.74
N ILE A 180 -22.80 13.84 -17.33
CA ILE A 180 -21.65 13.14 -16.75
C ILE A 180 -20.55 14.10 -16.28
N ASP A 181 -20.27 15.16 -17.04
CA ASP A 181 -19.26 16.16 -16.67
C ASP A 181 -19.61 16.92 -15.38
N LYS A 182 -20.88 17.28 -15.19
CA LYS A 182 -21.34 17.98 -13.99
C LYS A 182 -21.34 17.04 -12.79
N ALA A 183 -21.84 15.82 -12.98
CA ALA A 183 -21.84 14.78 -11.95
C ALA A 183 -20.40 14.45 -11.50
N SER A 184 -19.45 14.40 -12.43
CA SER A 184 -18.04 14.14 -12.13
C SER A 184 -17.42 15.26 -11.30
N LYS A 185 -17.66 16.53 -11.67
CA LYS A 185 -17.22 17.69 -10.88
C LYS A 185 -17.84 17.70 -9.47
N LEU A 186 -19.13 17.38 -9.36
CA LEU A 186 -19.82 17.24 -8.08
C LEU A 186 -19.22 16.13 -7.23
N CYS A 187 -18.95 14.96 -7.81
CA CYS A 187 -18.30 13.84 -7.12
C CYS A 187 -16.92 14.24 -6.59
N MET A 188 -16.14 15.00 -7.37
CA MET A 188 -14.86 15.55 -6.91
C MET A 188 -15.05 16.51 -5.73
N ILE A 189 -15.99 17.45 -5.82
CA ILE A 189 -16.27 18.43 -4.74
C ILE A 189 -16.71 17.72 -3.46
N TYR A 190 -17.66 16.79 -3.55
CA TYR A 190 -18.12 15.99 -2.41
C TYR A 190 -16.96 15.24 -1.74
N ARG A 191 -16.05 14.68 -2.54
CA ARG A 191 -14.88 13.97 -2.02
C ARG A 191 -13.90 14.90 -1.34
N SER A 192 -13.59 16.05 -1.94
CA SER A 192 -12.71 17.06 -1.32
C SER A 192 -13.29 17.55 0.01
N LEU A 193 -14.57 17.91 0.05
CA LEU A 193 -15.24 18.36 1.27
C LEU A 193 -15.23 17.30 2.37
N ASN A 194 -15.48 16.02 2.02
CA ASN A 194 -15.44 14.93 3.00
C ASN A 194 -14.01 14.65 3.49
N SER A 195 -12.99 14.79 2.63
CA SER A 195 -11.59 14.64 3.03
C SER A 195 -11.15 15.73 4.02
N GLU A 196 -11.58 16.98 3.81
CA GLU A 196 -11.32 18.10 4.74
C GLU A 196 -12.08 17.93 6.07
N ARG A 197 -13.32 17.44 6.02
CA ARG A 197 -14.13 17.19 7.22
C ARG A 197 -13.53 16.08 8.10
N LEU A 198 -12.95 15.05 7.47
CA LEU A 198 -12.21 13.98 8.15
C LEU A 198 -10.88 14.50 8.73
N ALA A 199 -10.13 15.31 7.96
CA ALA A 199 -8.88 15.92 8.43
C ALA A 199 -9.08 16.85 9.64
N LYS A 200 -10.19 17.60 9.67
CA LYS A 200 -10.56 18.46 10.81
C LYS A 200 -10.96 17.66 12.06
N ARG A 201 -11.52 16.46 11.92
CA ARG A 201 -11.86 15.60 13.07
C ARG A 201 -10.63 14.93 13.68
N SER A 202 -9.65 14.54 12.88
CA SER A 202 -8.39 13.95 13.35
C SER A 202 -7.42 14.94 14.02
N ASN A 203 -7.69 16.24 13.96
CA ASN A 203 -6.91 17.28 14.65
C ASN A 203 -7.56 17.74 15.97
N VAL A 204 -8.68 17.11 16.37
CA VAL A 204 -9.45 17.45 17.58
C VAL A 204 -9.46 16.27 18.59
N GLU A 205 -8.79 15.16 18.26
CA GLU A 205 -8.45 14.05 19.16
C GLU A 205 -6.93 13.96 19.32
#